data_AF-A0A5P9F0I1-F1
#
_entry.id   AF-A0A5P9F0I1-F1
#
_cell.length_a   1.000
_cell.length_b   1.000
_cell.length_c   1.000
_cell.angle_alpha   90.00
_cell.angle_beta   90.00
_cell.angle_gamma   90.00
#
_symmetry.space_group_name_H-M   'P 1'
#
loop_
_entity.id
_entity.type
_entity.pdbx_description
1 polymer ?
#
loop_
_entity_poly.entity_id
_entity_poly.type
_entity_poly.pdbx_seq_one_letter_code
_entity_poly.pdbx_strand_id
1 'polypeptide(L)'
;MSNKVSVSTAGCSERLHRLLDAKGFVPEGKGRIAAFSREFGINTANATRWLNDDKVPRDMSELKRIADALGVDPFWWAIGKGDEDSRGSEAVDISLFGRCANELLKCLSDLMDRPLDLESESLSKGFIELYKHTRSNSDNIDPERISLIAVKMLAEHRSNESRN
;
A
#
# COMPACT_ATOMS: atom_id res chain seq x y z
N MET A 1 38.41 7.51 -7.91
CA MET A 1 37.44 7.46 -9.02
C MET A 1 36.27 6.60 -8.57
N SER A 2 35.14 7.22 -8.21
CA SER A 2 33.96 6.46 -7.75
C SER A 2 33.29 5.80 -8.96
N ASN A 3 33.30 4.48 -9.01
CA ASN A 3 32.50 3.71 -9.96
C ASN A 3 31.03 4.01 -9.68
N LYS A 4 30.41 4.89 -10.49
CA LYS A 4 28.96 5.02 -10.54
C LYS A 4 28.42 3.75 -11.18
N VAL A 5 27.96 2.82 -10.35
CA VAL A 5 27.15 1.69 -10.80
C VAL A 5 25.88 2.28 -11.40
N SER A 6 25.81 2.38 -12.73
CA SER A 6 24.60 2.81 -13.42
C SER A 6 23.58 1.69 -13.31
N VAL A 7 22.51 1.91 -12.54
CA VAL A 7 21.39 0.97 -12.49
C VAL A 7 20.73 0.97 -13.87
N SER A 8 20.68 -0.20 -14.50
CA SER A 8 20.08 -0.35 -15.83
C SER A 8 18.57 -0.17 -15.75
N THR A 9 18.02 0.63 -16.66
CA THR A 9 16.57 0.87 -16.84
C THR A 9 16.02 0.05 -18.00
N ALA A 10 16.79 -0.93 -18.50
CA ALA A 10 16.38 -1.79 -19.60
C ALA A 10 15.04 -2.49 -19.31
N GLY A 11 14.18 -2.52 -20.33
CA GLY A 11 12.84 -3.12 -20.28
C GLY A 11 11.82 -2.35 -19.43
N CYS A 12 12.13 -1.12 -18.98
CA CYS A 12 11.15 -0.30 -18.25
C CYS A 12 10.03 0.18 -19.18
N SER A 13 10.34 0.40 -20.46
CA SER A 13 9.34 0.70 -21.48
C SER A 13 8.41 -0.49 -21.70
N GLU A 14 8.96 -1.70 -21.87
CA GLU A 14 8.16 -2.92 -22.05
C GLU A 14 7.23 -3.17 -20.84
N ARG A 15 7.75 -3.02 -19.61
CA ARG A 15 6.92 -3.11 -18.40
C ARG A 15 5.79 -2.07 -18.42
N LEU A 16 6.09 -0.82 -18.76
CA LEU A 16 5.07 0.22 -18.87
C LEU A 16 4.00 -0.15 -19.90
N HIS A 17 4.40 -0.64 -21.06
CA HIS A 17 3.48 -1.08 -22.11
C HIS A 17 2.51 -2.16 -21.63
N ARG A 18 3.03 -3.18 -20.94
CA ARG A 18 2.21 -4.24 -20.32
C ARG A 18 1.19 -3.68 -19.32
N LEU A 19 1.58 -2.72 -18.49
CA LEU A 19 0.66 -2.10 -17.53
C LEU A 19 -0.44 -1.30 -18.22
N LEU A 20 -0.10 -0.59 -19.28
CA LEU A 20 -1.06 0.17 -20.06
C LEU A 20 -2.05 -0.77 -20.78
N ASP A 21 -1.58 -1.92 -21.27
CA ASP A 21 -2.46 -2.96 -21.83
C ASP A 21 -3.44 -3.48 -20.78
N ALA A 22 -2.95 -3.80 -19.58
CA ALA A 22 -3.79 -4.26 -18.46
C ALA A 22 -4.84 -3.21 -18.03
N LYS A 23 -4.58 -1.92 -18.26
CA LYS A 23 -5.50 -0.80 -17.99
C LYS A 23 -6.40 -0.45 -19.19
N GLY A 24 -6.29 -1.16 -20.31
CA GLY A 24 -7.12 -0.92 -21.50
C GLY A 24 -6.75 0.33 -22.29
N PHE A 25 -5.49 0.78 -22.22
CA PHE A 25 -5.02 1.87 -23.07
C PHE A 25 -5.01 1.45 -24.54
N VAL A 26 -5.09 2.45 -25.42
CA VAL A 26 -4.96 2.24 -26.87
C VAL A 26 -3.64 1.53 -27.21
N PRO A 27 -3.59 0.71 -28.29
CA PRO A 27 -2.39 -0.02 -28.70
C PRO A 27 -1.16 0.87 -28.94
N GLU A 28 0.01 0.26 -28.98
CA GLU A 28 1.29 0.95 -29.14
C GLU A 28 1.34 1.89 -30.35
N GLY A 29 2.11 2.96 -30.21
CA GLY A 29 2.29 3.98 -31.23
C GLY A 29 1.82 5.36 -30.79
N LYS A 30 1.63 6.26 -31.76
CA LYS A 30 1.36 7.69 -31.49
C LYS A 30 0.09 7.91 -30.66
N GLY A 31 -0.93 7.06 -30.84
CA GLY A 31 -2.17 7.13 -30.06
C GLY A 31 -1.93 6.89 -28.56
N ARG A 32 -1.11 5.88 -28.21
CA ARG A 32 -0.78 5.57 -26.81
C ARG A 32 0.00 6.70 -26.16
N ILE A 33 0.97 7.28 -26.86
CA ILE A 33 1.75 8.42 -26.37
C ILE A 33 0.82 9.59 -26.02
N ALA A 34 -0.12 9.92 -26.90
CA ALA A 34 -1.09 11.00 -26.67
C ALA A 34 -2.05 10.68 -25.51
N ALA A 35 -2.55 9.44 -25.43
CA ALA A 35 -3.43 9.00 -24.35
C ALA A 35 -2.71 9.04 -22.99
N PHE A 36 -1.49 8.51 -22.91
CA PHE A 36 -0.65 8.51 -21.71
C PHE A 36 -0.27 9.94 -21.28
N SER A 37 0.12 10.78 -22.23
CA SER A 37 0.43 12.20 -21.99
C SER A 37 -0.76 12.94 -21.37
N ARG A 38 -1.97 12.73 -21.92
CA ARG A 38 -3.20 13.34 -21.41
C ARG A 38 -3.61 12.80 -20.04
N GLU A 39 -3.56 11.48 -19.84
CA GLU A 39 -3.96 10.85 -18.58
C GLU A 39 -3.10 11.34 -17.41
N PHE A 40 -1.78 11.35 -17.60
CA PHE A 40 -0.84 11.63 -16.52
C PHE A 40 -0.40 13.10 -16.46
N GLY A 41 -0.91 13.95 -17.37
CA GLY A 41 -0.56 15.38 -17.42
C GLY A 41 0.91 15.64 -17.74
N ILE A 42 1.54 14.78 -18.52
CA ILE A 42 2.97 14.88 -18.88
C ILE A 42 3.12 15.36 -20.32
N ASN A 43 4.25 16.00 -20.64
CA ASN A 43 4.52 16.38 -22.03
C ASN A 43 4.79 15.17 -22.93
N THR A 44 4.49 15.32 -24.22
CA THR A 44 4.62 14.25 -25.23
C THR A 44 6.06 13.77 -25.41
N ALA A 45 7.06 14.63 -25.19
CA ALA A 45 8.46 14.27 -25.30
C ALA A 45 8.87 13.27 -24.20
N ASN A 46 8.48 13.52 -22.95
CA ASN A 46 8.69 12.62 -21.83
C ASN A 46 7.92 11.31 -22.02
N ALA A 47 6.65 11.39 -22.43
CA ALA A 47 5.84 10.21 -22.73
C ALA A 47 6.52 9.32 -23.78
N THR A 48 7.05 9.91 -24.86
CA THR A 48 7.77 9.20 -25.92
C THR A 48 9.01 8.49 -25.36
N ARG A 49 9.81 9.19 -24.55
CA ARG A 49 11.03 8.62 -23.97
C ARG A 49 10.75 7.46 -23.02
N TRP A 50 9.67 7.54 -22.24
CA TRP A 50 9.35 6.49 -21.27
C TRP A 50 8.71 5.26 -21.92
N LEU A 51 7.97 5.45 -23.00
CA LEU A 51 7.35 4.36 -23.75
C LEU A 51 8.31 3.69 -24.74
N ASN A 52 9.30 4.41 -25.28
CA ASN A 52 10.10 3.88 -26.39
C ASN A 52 11.62 3.77 -26.11
N ASP A 53 12.18 4.57 -25.20
CA ASP A 53 13.65 4.75 -25.09
C ASP A 53 14.25 4.11 -23.82
N ASP A 54 13.50 3.25 -23.12
CA ASP A 54 13.85 2.70 -21.80
C ASP A 54 14.34 3.79 -20.85
N LYS A 55 13.58 4.89 -20.78
CA LYS A 55 13.79 5.97 -19.80
C LYS A 55 12.68 5.97 -18.77
N VAL A 56 13.04 6.46 -17.59
CA VAL A 56 12.11 6.70 -16.50
C VAL A 56 12.05 8.19 -16.18
N PRO A 57 10.99 8.66 -15.50
CA PRO A 57 10.97 9.98 -14.88
C PRO A 57 12.24 10.22 -14.05
N ARG A 58 12.81 11.43 -14.18
CA ARG A 58 13.97 11.84 -13.35
C ARG A 58 13.56 12.26 -11.95
N ASP A 59 12.33 12.77 -11.82
CA ASP A 59 11.73 13.08 -10.53
C ASP A 59 11.09 11.82 -9.96
N MET A 60 11.54 11.44 -8.76
CA MET A 60 11.00 10.28 -8.04
C MET A 60 9.51 10.46 -7.68
N SER A 61 9.08 11.70 -7.45
CA SER A 61 7.68 12.02 -7.14
C SER A 61 6.78 11.73 -8.34
N GLU A 62 7.24 12.07 -9.54
CA GLU A 62 6.54 11.78 -10.80
C GLU A 62 6.51 10.27 -11.11
N LEU A 63 7.64 9.58 -10.93
CA LEU A 63 7.72 8.13 -11.06
C LEU A 63 6.71 7.45 -10.13
N LYS A 64 6.73 7.80 -8.84
CA LYS A 64 5.85 7.23 -7.84
C LYS A 64 4.37 7.51 -8.15
N ARG A 65 4.03 8.75 -8.49
CA ARG A 65 2.64 9.13 -8.82
C ARG A 65 2.06 8.30 -9.97
N ILE A 66 2.84 8.08 -11.03
CA ILE A 66 2.40 7.27 -12.17
C ILE A 66 2.34 5.79 -11.79
N ALA A 67 3.35 5.29 -11.09
CA ALA A 67 3.41 3.91 -10.60
C ALA A 67 2.20 3.58 -9.71
N ASP A 68 1.88 4.45 -8.74
CA ASP A 68 0.73 4.33 -7.84
C ASP A 68 -0.60 4.27 -8.63
N ALA A 69 -0.77 5.15 -9.62
CA ALA A 69 -1.97 5.16 -10.47
C ALA A 69 -2.10 3.88 -11.34
N LEU A 70 -0.97 3.32 -11.76
CA LEU A 70 -0.93 2.03 -12.46
C LEU A 70 -1.07 0.85 -11.50
N GLY A 71 -0.83 1.04 -10.20
CA GLY A 71 -0.90 0.03 -9.15
C GLY A 71 0.38 -0.79 -9.01
N VAL A 72 1.53 -0.26 -9.41
CA VAL A 72 2.83 -0.95 -9.41
C VAL A 72 3.90 -0.25 -8.58
N ASP A 73 4.90 -1.02 -8.14
CA ASP A 73 6.01 -0.45 -7.39
C ASP A 73 6.89 0.39 -8.35
N PRO A 74 7.31 1.61 -7.96
CA PRO A 74 8.11 2.46 -8.83
C PRO A 74 9.48 1.86 -9.19
N PHE A 75 10.10 1.06 -8.31
CA PHE A 75 11.34 0.35 -8.61
C PHE A 75 11.10 -0.89 -9.48
N TRP A 76 9.95 -1.55 -9.34
CA TRP A 76 9.57 -2.63 -10.24
C TRP A 76 9.42 -2.10 -11.66
N TRP A 77 8.67 -1.01 -11.85
CA TRP A 77 8.57 -0.38 -13.17
C TRP A 77 9.95 0.05 -13.66
N ALA A 78 10.71 0.80 -12.87
CA ALA A 78 11.94 1.42 -13.33
C ALA A 78 13.07 0.42 -13.66
N ILE A 79 13.26 -0.61 -12.83
CA ILE A 79 14.44 -1.49 -12.90
C ILE A 79 14.12 -2.97 -12.74
N GLY A 80 12.84 -3.34 -12.67
CA GLY A 80 12.40 -4.74 -12.55
C GLY A 80 12.70 -5.36 -11.18
N LYS A 81 12.89 -4.54 -10.13
CA LYS A 81 13.11 -5.01 -8.77
C LYS A 81 11.91 -4.69 -7.88
N GLY A 82 11.46 -5.66 -7.09
CA GLY A 82 10.25 -5.54 -6.27
C GLY A 82 9.11 -6.36 -6.85
N ASP A 83 7.90 -6.12 -6.36
CA ASP A 83 6.69 -6.80 -6.81
C ASP A 83 5.96 -5.97 -7.88
N GLU A 84 5.46 -6.64 -8.92
CA GLU A 84 4.63 -6.02 -9.98
C GLU A 84 3.32 -5.49 -9.37
N ASP A 85 2.69 -6.29 -8.51
CA ASP A 85 1.52 -5.90 -7.74
C ASP A 85 1.95 -5.12 -6.50
N SER A 86 2.02 -3.80 -6.61
CA SER A 86 2.12 -2.93 -5.43
C SER A 86 0.76 -2.59 -4.82
N ARG A 87 -0.31 -3.29 -5.26
CA ARG A 87 -1.63 -3.24 -4.61
C ARG A 87 -1.50 -3.71 -3.16
N GLY A 88 -1.11 -2.79 -2.28
CA GLY A 88 -1.26 -2.93 -0.84
C GLY A 88 -0.02 -3.31 -0.03
N SER A 89 1.21 -3.02 -0.47
CA SER A 89 2.20 -2.64 0.54
C SER A 89 1.99 -1.15 0.87
N GLU A 90 0.79 -0.83 1.37
CA GLU A 90 0.67 0.37 2.19
C GLU A 90 1.67 0.18 3.31
N ALA A 91 2.78 0.91 3.25
CA ALA A 91 3.74 0.92 4.34
C ALA A 91 2.93 1.12 5.62
N VAL A 92 2.92 0.08 6.47
CA VAL A 92 2.19 0.11 7.72
C VAL A 92 2.73 1.33 8.45
N ASP A 93 1.85 2.28 8.75
CA ASP A 93 2.23 3.39 9.61
C ASP A 93 2.42 2.79 11.00
N ILE A 94 3.67 2.46 11.32
CA ILE A 94 4.06 1.81 12.58
C ILE A 94 3.66 2.69 13.76
N SER A 95 3.68 4.02 13.61
CA SER A 95 3.28 4.96 14.65
C SER A 95 1.77 4.89 14.90
N LEU A 96 0.97 4.93 13.83
CA LEU A 96 -0.48 4.80 13.94
C LEU A 96 -0.88 3.42 14.47
N PHE A 97 -0.25 2.35 13.96
CA PHE A 97 -0.48 0.99 14.42
C PHE A 97 -0.16 0.84 15.91
N GLY A 98 0.98 1.35 16.36
CA GLY A 98 1.37 1.34 17.78
C GLY A 98 0.38 2.09 18.67
N ARG A 99 -0.13 3.25 18.23
CA ARG A 99 -1.17 4.00 18.96
C ARG A 99 -2.48 3.21 19.05
N CYS A 100 -2.95 2.63 17.93
CA CYS A 100 -4.15 1.80 17.91
C CYS A 100 -4.02 0.58 18.83
N ALA A 101 -2.89 -0.12 18.77
CA ALA A 101 -2.62 -1.27 19.63
C ALA A 101 -2.64 -0.89 21.11
N ASN A 102 -1.98 0.22 21.48
CA ASN A 102 -1.93 0.70 22.86
C ASN A 102 -3.32 1.05 23.41
N GLU A 103 -4.14 1.79 22.64
CA GLU A 103 -5.49 2.16 23.09
C GLU A 103 -6.41 0.95 23.21
N LEU A 104 -6.30 -0.02 22.29
CA LEU A 104 -7.07 -1.26 22.38
C LEU A 104 -6.65 -2.11 23.59
N LEU A 105 -5.35 -2.22 23.84
CA LEU A 105 -4.81 -2.95 25.00
C LEU A 105 -5.25 -2.32 26.33
N LYS A 106 -5.25 -0.99 26.43
CA LYS A 106 -5.77 -0.28 27.61
C LYS A 106 -7.26 -0.59 27.82
N CYS A 107 -8.08 -0.45 26.78
CA CYS A 107 -9.50 -0.73 26.88
C CYS A 107 -9.78 -2.18 27.28
N LEU A 108 -9.06 -3.14 26.71
CA LEU A 108 -9.17 -4.55 27.11
C LEU A 108 -8.72 -4.77 28.56
N SER A 109 -7.64 -4.12 28.99
CA SER A 109 -7.17 -4.19 30.38
C SER A 109 -8.19 -3.60 31.36
N ASP A 110 -8.89 -2.53 31.00
CA ASP A 110 -9.93 -1.92 31.85
C ASP A 110 -11.18 -2.79 31.93
N LEU A 111 -11.48 -3.57 30.88
CA LEU A 111 -12.63 -4.47 30.81
C LEU A 111 -12.36 -5.84 31.45
N MET A 112 -11.10 -6.18 31.74
CA MET A 112 -10.72 -7.49 32.26
C MET A 112 -10.23 -7.39 33.70
N ASP A 113 -10.86 -8.13 34.61
CA ASP A 113 -10.41 -8.28 36.00
C ASP A 113 -9.16 -9.16 36.15
N ARG A 114 -8.63 -9.69 35.04
CA ARG A 114 -7.50 -10.64 34.98
C ARG A 114 -6.50 -10.23 33.91
N PRO A 115 -5.23 -10.70 33.96
CA PRO A 115 -4.23 -10.41 32.95
C PRO A 115 -4.71 -10.77 31.54
N LEU A 116 -4.19 -10.04 30.54
CA LEU A 116 -4.56 -10.20 29.13
C LEU A 116 -4.14 -11.57 28.58
N ASP A 117 -4.98 -12.58 28.75
CA ASP A 117 -4.77 -13.94 28.24
C ASP A 117 -5.62 -14.19 26.98
N LEU A 118 -5.50 -13.29 26.01
CA LEU A 118 -6.17 -13.40 24.73
C LEU A 118 -5.27 -14.12 23.72
N GLU A 119 -5.88 -14.98 22.90
CA GLU A 119 -5.17 -15.64 21.81
C GLU A 119 -4.54 -14.60 20.86
N SER A 120 -3.31 -14.88 20.44
CA SER A 120 -2.52 -13.98 19.58
C SER A 120 -3.23 -13.66 18.26
N GLU A 121 -4.03 -14.59 17.72
CA GLU A 121 -4.81 -14.39 16.50
C GLU A 121 -5.94 -13.37 16.71
N SER A 122 -6.68 -13.47 17.82
CA SER A 122 -7.77 -12.55 18.16
C SER A 122 -7.25 -11.13 18.39
N LEU A 123 -6.12 -11.00 19.11
CA LEU A 123 -5.42 -9.72 19.27
C LEU A 123 -4.98 -9.12 17.93
N SER A 124 -4.38 -9.94 17.07
CA SER A 124 -3.91 -9.50 15.75
C SER A 124 -5.06 -9.00 14.88
N LYS A 125 -6.20 -9.70 14.88
CA LYS A 125 -7.41 -9.28 14.15
C LYS A 125 -7.94 -7.95 14.66
N GLY A 126 -8.03 -7.78 15.99
CA GLY A 126 -8.46 -6.53 16.60
C GLY A 126 -7.57 -5.34 16.24
N PHE A 127 -6.24 -5.51 16.29
CA PHE A 127 -5.29 -4.46 15.91
C PHE A 127 -5.41 -4.07 14.44
N ILE A 128 -5.52 -5.06 13.54
CA ILE A 128 -5.64 -4.82 12.10
C ILE A 128 -6.97 -4.12 11.79
N GLU A 129 -8.07 -4.53 12.42
CA GLU A 129 -9.38 -3.91 12.21
C GLU A 129 -9.36 -2.44 12.64
N LEU A 130 -8.87 -2.15 13.86
CA LEU A 130 -8.81 -0.80 14.38
C LEU A 130 -7.89 0.08 13.51
N TYR A 131 -6.71 -0.41 13.15
CA TYR A 131 -5.77 0.32 12.30
C TYR A 131 -6.38 0.69 10.95
N LYS A 132 -7.04 -0.26 10.26
CA LYS A 132 -7.70 0.00 8.96
C LYS A 132 -8.81 1.03 9.09
N HIS A 133 -9.60 0.95 10.15
CA HIS A 133 -10.69 1.88 10.39
C HIS A 133 -10.16 3.29 10.64
N THR A 134 -9.19 3.44 11.55
CA THR A 134 -8.56 4.72 11.89
C THR A 134 -7.90 5.36 10.67
N ARG A 135 -7.17 4.58 9.86
CA ARG A 135 -6.53 5.06 8.62
C ARG A 135 -7.57 5.56 7.59
N SER A 136 -8.74 4.94 7.55
CA SER A 136 -9.85 5.37 6.68
C SER A 136 -10.56 6.62 7.20
N ASN A 137 -10.34 6.99 8.46
CA ASN A 137 -11.02 8.09 9.17
C ASN A 137 -10.03 9.16 9.63
N SER A 138 -9.15 9.59 8.72
CA SER A 138 -8.22 10.72 8.93
C SER A 138 -7.35 10.58 10.18
N ASP A 139 -6.92 9.35 10.48
CA ASP A 139 -6.09 8.99 11.64
C ASP A 139 -6.73 9.30 13.01
N ASN A 140 -8.05 9.48 13.04
CA ASN A 140 -8.80 9.68 14.28
C ASN A 140 -9.10 8.33 14.95
N ILE A 141 -8.55 8.14 16.15
CA ILE A 141 -8.79 6.94 16.95
C ILE A 141 -10.12 7.12 17.68
N ASP A 142 -11.16 6.47 17.15
CA ASP A 142 -12.52 6.54 17.69
C ASP A 142 -12.69 5.66 18.95
N PRO A 143 -12.99 6.24 20.13
CA PRO A 143 -13.23 5.47 21.36
C PRO A 143 -14.37 4.46 21.24
N GLU A 144 -15.45 4.79 20.53
CA GLU A 144 -16.60 3.87 20.37
C GLU A 144 -16.17 2.63 19.57
N ARG A 145 -15.35 2.84 18.54
CA ARG A 145 -14.79 1.74 17.75
C ARG A 145 -13.87 0.85 18.57
N ILE A 146 -13.02 1.45 19.42
CA ILE A 146 -12.15 0.69 20.32
C ILE A 146 -12.99 -0.21 21.22
N SER A 147 -14.00 0.35 21.90
CA SER A 147 -14.87 -0.41 22.80
C SER A 147 -15.60 -1.54 22.07
N LEU A 148 -16.11 -1.28 20.86
CA LEU A 148 -16.81 -2.29 20.06
C LEU A 148 -15.88 -3.46 19.70
N ILE A 149 -14.65 -3.17 19.25
CA ILE A 149 -13.67 -4.19 18.90
C ILE A 149 -13.26 -4.99 20.14
N ALA A 150 -12.99 -4.31 21.26
CA ALA A 150 -12.64 -4.95 22.52
C ALA A 150 -13.73 -5.92 23.00
N VAL A 151 -15.00 -5.50 23.00
CA VAL A 151 -16.13 -6.36 23.40
C VAL A 151 -16.28 -7.57 22.49
N LYS A 152 -16.10 -7.42 21.17
CA LYS A 152 -16.15 -8.55 20.23
C LYS A 152 -15.05 -9.58 20.53
N MET A 153 -13.82 -9.11 20.74
CA MET A 153 -12.68 -9.99 21.05
C MET A 153 -12.91 -10.78 22.34
N LEU A 154 -13.45 -10.13 23.38
CA LEU A 154 -13.79 -10.80 24.64
C LEU A 154 -14.92 -11.83 24.47
N ALA A 155 -15.93 -11.51 23.65
CA ALA A 155 -17.04 -12.42 23.37
C ALA A 155 -16.57 -13.67 22.60
N GLU A 156 -15.68 -13.51 21.64
CA GLU A 156 -15.07 -14.62 20.88
C GLU A 156 -14.21 -15.49 21.78
N HIS A 157 -13.34 -14.88 22.61
CA HIS A 157 -12.50 -15.60 23.55
C HIS A 157 -13.31 -16.44 24.54
N ARG A 158 -14.37 -15.87 25.14
CA ARG A 158 -15.26 -16.60 26.05
C ARG A 158 -15.99 -17.76 25.37
N SER A 159 -16.36 -17.59 24.10
CA SER A 159 -17.02 -18.64 23.32
C SER A 159 -16.06 -19.81 23.04
N ASN A 160 -14.76 -19.53 22.88
CA ASN A 160 -13.73 -20.55 22.69
C ASN A 160 -13.39 -21.27 24.00
N GLU A 161 -13.30 -20.55 25.13
CA GLU A 161 -13.12 -21.16 26.46
C GLU A 161 -14.26 -22.14 26.80
N SER A 162 -15.50 -21.85 26.39
CA SER A 162 -16.66 -22.69 26.70
C SER A 162 -16.76 -23.97 25.84
N ARG A 163 -15.91 -24.11 24.82
CA ARG A 163 -15.88 -25.25 23.88
C ARG A 163 -14.76 -26.24 24.18
N ASN A 164 -13.80 -25.87 25.01
CA ASN A 164 -12.71 -26.72 25.51
C ASN A 164 -13.04 -27.26 26.90
#